data_AF-A0A644WNP6-F1
#
_entry.id   AF-A0A644WNP6-F1
#
_cell.length_a   1.000
_cell.length_b   1.000
_cell.length_c   1.000
_cell.angle_alpha   90.00
_cell.angle_beta   90.00
_cell.angle_gamma   90.00
#
_symmetry.space_group_name_H-M   'P 1'
#
loop_
_entity.id
_entity.type
_entity.pdbx_description
1 polymer ?
#
loop_
_entity_poly.entity_id
_entity_poly.type
_entity_poly.pdbx_seq_one_letter_code
_entity_poly.pdbx_strand_id
1 'polypeptide(L)'
;MGLFDGMKIENEEYSQMEEEDFLLHSLNALRTMEVIDIKTGSKMGYIKDFVIDISESKVISIILPGTAKGWFSKEEDLEIPWSKVKKAGIEVILVDSTDIDKFNL
;
A
#
# COMPACT_ATOMS: atom_id res chain seq x y z
N MET A 1 28.18 -14.74 -44.76
CA MET A 1 27.41 -15.46 -43.72
C MET A 1 27.88 -14.94 -42.37
N GLY A 2 27.26 -13.87 -41.86
CA GLY A 2 27.61 -13.29 -40.56
C GLY A 2 26.89 -14.05 -39.46
N LEU A 3 27.61 -14.48 -38.43
CA LEU A 3 27.12 -15.27 -37.29
C LEU A 3 26.28 -14.44 -36.29
N PHE A 4 25.70 -13.31 -36.71
CA PHE A 4 24.98 -12.37 -35.85
C PHE A 4 23.67 -11.83 -36.46
N ASP A 5 23.10 -12.50 -37.45
CA ASP A 5 21.84 -12.10 -38.10
C ASP A 5 20.58 -12.54 -37.32
N GLY A 6 20.72 -12.86 -36.03
CA GLY A 6 19.67 -13.54 -35.24
C GLY A 6 19.40 -12.96 -33.85
N MET A 7 20.09 -11.91 -33.40
CA MET A 7 19.76 -11.23 -32.14
C MET A 7 18.94 -9.96 -32.42
N LYS A 8 17.68 -10.18 -32.77
CA LYS A 8 16.62 -9.16 -32.78
C LYS A 8 15.37 -9.72 -32.11
N ILE A 9 15.49 -10.32 -30.94
CA ILE A 9 14.34 -10.66 -30.11
C ILE A 9 14.83 -10.54 -28.68
N GLU A 10 14.63 -9.36 -28.08
CA GLU A 10 14.72 -9.11 -26.62
C GLU A 10 14.51 -7.62 -26.33
N ASN A 11 14.81 -6.72 -27.29
CA ASN A 11 14.73 -5.27 -27.06
C ASN A 11 13.32 -4.64 -27.19
N GLU A 12 12.32 -5.36 -27.69
CA GLU A 12 10.97 -4.80 -27.95
C GLU A 12 9.96 -5.04 -26.82
N GLU A 13 10.21 -5.98 -25.89
CA GLU A 13 9.35 -6.18 -24.71
C GLU A 13 9.67 -5.20 -23.56
N TYR A 14 10.89 -4.67 -23.50
CA TYR A 14 11.27 -3.64 -22.51
C TYR A 14 10.78 -2.23 -22.85
N SER A 15 10.25 -2.03 -24.06
CA SER A 15 9.80 -0.72 -24.55
C SER A 15 8.36 -0.36 -24.15
N GLN A 16 7.64 -1.26 -23.46
CA GLN A 16 6.22 -1.09 -23.12
C GLN A 16 5.92 -0.95 -21.62
N MET A 17 6.93 -0.93 -20.75
CA MET A 17 6.75 -0.30 -19.44
C MET A 17 6.91 1.20 -19.67
N GLU A 18 5.81 1.87 -20.00
CA GLU A 18 5.71 3.32 -19.84
C GLU A 18 6.35 3.69 -18.50
N GLU A 19 7.15 4.76 -18.49
CA GLU A 19 7.64 5.41 -17.27
C GLU A 19 6.43 5.82 -16.41
N GLU A 20 5.81 4.88 -15.70
CA GLU A 20 5.18 5.21 -14.44
C GLU A 20 6.32 5.68 -13.56
N ASP A 21 6.56 6.99 -13.57
CA ASP A 21 7.40 7.67 -12.59
C ASP A 21 7.14 7.00 -11.25
N PHE A 22 8.12 6.26 -10.74
CA PHE A 22 7.99 5.60 -9.45
C PHE A 22 7.75 6.71 -8.43
N LEU A 23 6.49 6.85 -8.00
CA LEU A 23 6.07 7.89 -7.09
C LEU A 23 6.56 7.49 -5.69
N LEU A 24 7.75 7.97 -5.34
CA LEU A 24 8.37 7.71 -4.05
C LEU A 24 7.76 8.61 -2.99
N HIS A 25 7.20 7.99 -1.95
CA HIS A 25 6.67 8.68 -0.80
C HIS A 25 7.57 8.49 0.41
N SER A 26 7.88 9.58 1.11
CA SER A 26 8.41 9.46 2.47
C SER A 26 7.34 8.87 3.39
N LEU A 27 7.75 8.12 4.43
CA LEU A 27 6.80 7.61 5.43
C LEU A 27 5.98 8.74 6.08
N ASN A 28 6.57 9.93 6.23
CA ASN A 28 5.86 11.09 6.76
C ASN A 28 4.80 11.62 5.79
N ALA A 29 5.07 11.60 4.48
CA ALA A 29 4.06 11.95 3.47
C ALA A 29 2.90 10.95 3.45
N LEU A 30 3.19 9.65 3.59
CA LEU A 30 2.13 8.64 3.68
C LEU A 30 1.21 8.88 4.90
N ARG A 31 1.74 9.37 6.02
CA ARG A 31 0.94 9.71 7.22
C ARG A 31 -0.04 10.85 7.00
N THR A 32 0.19 11.73 6.03
CA THR A 32 -0.73 12.83 5.71
C THR A 32 -1.84 12.43 4.74
N MET A 33 -1.78 11.23 4.16
CA MET A 33 -2.78 10.77 3.21
C MET A 33 -3.98 10.12 3.90
N GLU A 34 -5.17 10.34 3.37
CA GLU A 34 -6.38 9.68 3.83
C GLU A 34 -6.41 8.23 3.36
N VAL A 35 -6.65 7.30 4.28
CA VAL A 35 -6.83 5.89 3.95
C VAL A 35 -8.29 5.65 3.63
N ILE A 36 -8.58 5.25 2.39
CA ILE A 36 -9.92 5.04 1.85
C ILE A 36 -10.09 3.58 1.45
N ASP A 37 -11.17 2.96 1.90
CA ASP A 37 -11.55 1.62 1.46
C ASP A 37 -12.15 1.67 0.05
N ILE A 38 -11.56 0.93 -0.89
CA ILE A 38 -12.04 0.86 -2.28
C ILE A 38 -13.42 0.24 -2.42
N LYS A 39 -13.83 -0.60 -1.48
CA LYS A 39 -15.11 -1.32 -1.57
C LYS A 39 -16.27 -0.44 -1.14
N THR A 40 -16.09 0.29 -0.06
CA THR A 40 -17.14 1.12 0.55
C THR A 40 -17.03 2.59 0.19
N GLY A 41 -15.87 3.04 -0.32
CA GLY A 41 -15.53 4.45 -0.49
C GLY A 41 -15.39 5.21 0.83
N SER A 42 -15.39 4.49 1.96
CA SER A 42 -15.39 5.11 3.29
C SER A 42 -13.99 5.50 3.72
N LYS A 43 -13.87 6.65 4.38
CA LYS A 43 -12.64 7.09 5.04
C LYS A 43 -12.39 6.25 6.29
N MET A 44 -11.27 5.55 6.32
CA MET A 44 -10.83 4.72 7.44
C MET A 44 -9.97 5.52 8.43
N GLY A 45 -9.32 6.61 8.00
CA GLY A 45 -8.53 7.49 8.86
C GLY A 45 -7.20 7.87 8.23
N TYR A 46 -6.19 8.08 9.09
CA TYR A 46 -4.80 8.37 8.71
C TYR A 46 -3.89 7.33 9.37
N ILE A 47 -2.70 7.15 8.81
CA ILE A 47 -1.71 6.20 9.36
C ILE A 47 -1.18 6.71 10.70
N LYS A 48 -1.50 5.98 11.77
CA LYS A 48 -0.96 6.16 13.12
C LYS A 48 0.45 5.60 13.24
N ASP A 49 0.72 4.43 12.65
CA ASP A 49 2.07 3.86 12.63
C ASP A 49 2.34 2.86 11.50
N PHE A 50 3.59 2.42 11.34
CA PHE A 50 4.00 1.39 10.39
C PHE A 50 4.64 0.21 11.12
N VAL A 51 4.30 -1.00 10.71
CA VAL A 51 5.07 -2.19 11.09
C VAL A 51 6.11 -2.44 10.02
N ILE A 52 7.38 -2.48 10.41
CA ILE A 52 8.52 -2.61 9.49
C ILE A 52 9.28 -3.88 9.84
N ASP A 53 9.53 -4.72 8.84
CA ASP A 53 10.54 -5.77 8.94
C ASP A 53 11.91 -5.13 8.72
N ILE A 54 12.71 -5.09 9.78
CA ILE A 54 14.05 -4.49 9.78
C ILE A 54 15.03 -5.34 8.96
N SER A 55 14.85 -6.66 8.92
CA SER A 55 15.74 -7.58 8.20
C SER A 55 15.61 -7.41 6.70
N GLU A 56 14.37 -7.25 6.22
CA GLU A 56 14.07 -7.06 4.80
C GLU A 56 13.97 -5.59 4.39
N SER A 57 13.95 -4.66 5.35
CA SER A 57 13.69 -3.23 5.14
C SER A 57 12.38 -2.95 4.39
N LYS A 58 11.31 -3.66 4.75
CA LYS A 58 9.98 -3.56 4.11
C LYS A 58 8.89 -3.19 5.10
N VAL A 59 7.91 -2.44 4.63
CA VAL A 59 6.66 -2.21 5.37
C VAL A 59 5.81 -3.48 5.28
N ILE A 60 5.41 -4.01 6.44
CA ILE A 60 4.56 -5.19 6.56
C ILE A 60 3.09 -4.79 6.68
N SER A 61 2.80 -3.72 7.41
CA SER A 61 1.44 -3.23 7.62
C SER A 61 1.43 -1.74 8.01
N ILE A 62 0.26 -1.13 7.88
CA ILE A 62 -0.04 0.21 8.40
C ILE A 62 -1.04 0.09 9.54
N ILE A 63 -0.87 0.90 10.57
CA ILE A 63 -1.75 0.95 11.74
C ILE A 63 -2.62 2.19 11.62
N LEU A 64 -3.93 2.02 11.67
CA LEU A 64 -4.90 3.10 11.78
C LEU A 64 -5.38 3.22 13.23
N PRO A 65 -5.69 4.43 13.72
CA PRO A 65 -6.26 4.59 15.05
C PRO A 65 -7.62 3.89 15.12
N GLY A 66 -7.85 3.16 16.21
CA GLY A 66 -9.15 2.59 16.50
C GLY A 66 -10.23 3.68 16.57
N THR A 67 -11.42 3.40 16.03
CA THR A 67 -12.58 4.28 16.25
C THR A 67 -13.35 3.77 17.47
N ALA A 68 -13.44 4.57 18.53
CA ALA A 68 -14.29 4.25 19.68
C ALA A 68 -15.75 4.14 19.22
N LYS A 69 -16.29 2.93 19.23
CA LYS A 69 -17.71 2.66 19.04
C LYS A 69 -18.42 2.70 20.40
N GLY A 70 -18.56 3.91 20.95
CA GLY A 70 -19.36 4.18 22.16
C GLY A 70 -18.55 4.45 23.44
N TRP A 71 -19.27 4.72 24.54
CA TRP A 71 -18.70 5.23 25.81
C TRP A 71 -17.87 4.20 26.60
N PHE A 72 -17.89 2.92 26.21
CA PHE A 72 -17.21 1.82 26.92
C PHE A 72 -16.38 0.90 26.00
N SER A 73 -16.25 1.21 24.70
CA SER A 73 -15.42 0.42 23.80
C SER A 73 -13.96 0.83 23.95
N LYS A 74 -13.07 -0.14 24.15
CA LYS A 74 -11.62 0.08 24.06
C LYS A 74 -11.30 0.46 22.61
N GLU A 75 -10.56 1.55 22.41
CA GLU A 75 -10.02 1.91 21.09
C GLU A 75 -8.95 0.88 20.74
N GLU A 76 -9.31 -0.09 19.90
CA GLU A 76 -8.35 -1.04 19.34
C GLU A 76 -7.90 -0.54 17.99
N ASP A 77 -6.59 -0.33 17.86
CA ASP A 77 -5.96 0.05 16.61
C ASP A 77 -6.25 -1.00 15.54
N LEU A 78 -6.43 -0.54 14.30
CA LEU A 78 -6.68 -1.39 13.15
C LEU A 78 -5.38 -1.58 12.37
N GLU A 79 -4.89 -2.82 12.32
CA GLU A 79 -3.74 -3.17 11.48
C GLU A 79 -4.20 -3.59 10.07
N ILE A 80 -3.60 -2.98 9.05
CA ILE A 80 -3.86 -3.26 7.63
C ILE A 80 -2.58 -3.79 6.99
N PRO A 81 -2.51 -5.07 6.58
CA PRO A 81 -1.36 -5.61 5.88
C PRO A 81 -1.04 -4.83 4.60
N TRP A 82 0.24 -4.67 4.29
CA TRP A 82 0.69 -3.94 3.09
C TRP A 82 0.14 -4.55 1.79
N SER A 83 -0.12 -5.87 1.78
CA SER A 83 -0.78 -6.57 0.66
C SER A 83 -2.20 -6.08 0.34
N LYS A 84 -2.85 -5.38 1.29
CA LYS A 84 -4.16 -4.75 1.12
C LYS A 84 -4.06 -3.31 0.59
N VAL A 85 -2.89 -2.68 0.63
CA VAL A 85 -2.65 -1.36 0.01
C VAL A 85 -2.59 -1.53 -1.50
N LYS A 86 -3.48 -0.84 -2.23
CA LYS A 86 -3.61 -0.94 -3.69
C LYS A 86 -2.96 0.21 -4.43
N LYS A 87 -2.98 1.42 -3.86
CA LYS A 87 -2.36 2.61 -4.45
C LYS A 87 -2.08 3.65 -3.37
N ALA A 88 -0.93 4.31 -3.47
CA ALA A 88 -0.63 5.54 -2.74
C ALA A 88 -0.56 6.70 -3.75
N GLY A 89 -1.55 7.58 -3.72
CA GLY A 89 -1.62 8.77 -4.55
C GLY A 89 -0.89 9.95 -3.91
N ILE A 90 -1.36 11.17 -4.21
CA ILE A 90 -0.82 12.39 -3.60
C ILE A 90 -1.46 12.66 -2.24
N GLU A 91 -2.77 12.46 -2.12
CA GLU A 91 -3.55 12.76 -0.90
C GLU A 91 -4.24 11.52 -0.30
N VAL A 92 -4.30 10.41 -1.03
CA VAL A 92 -5.11 9.24 -0.68
C VAL A 92 -4.32 7.95 -0.82
N ILE A 93 -4.48 7.07 0.15
CA ILE A 93 -4.08 5.66 0.09
C ILE A 93 -5.33 4.80 -0.05
N LEU A 94 -5.37 4.01 -1.10
CA LEU A 94 -6.47 3.08 -1.37
C LEU A 94 -6.14 1.72 -0.77
N VAL A 95 -7.06 1.19 0.04
CA VAL A 95 -6.94 -0.14 0.67
C VAL A 95 -8.15 -1.01 0.35
N ASP A 96 -7.94 -2.32 0.34
CA ASP A 96 -9.02 -3.31 0.24
C ASP A 96 -9.36 -3.87 1.63
N SER A 97 -10.54 -3.52 2.16
CA SER A 97 -10.98 -3.91 3.50
C SER A 97 -11.40 -5.38 3.65
N THR A 98 -11.39 -6.16 2.57
CA THR A 98 -11.84 -7.55 2.62
C THR A 98 -11.04 -8.36 3.64
N ASP A 99 -11.73 -9.07 4.52
CA ASP A 99 -11.12 -9.99 5.48
C ASP A 99 -10.15 -9.35 6.48
N ILE A 100 -10.13 -8.02 6.64
CA ILE A 100 -9.20 -7.37 7.58
C ILE A 100 -9.48 -7.81 9.03
N ASP A 101 -10.74 -8.03 9.40
CA ASP A 101 -11.13 -8.50 10.74
C ASP A 101 -10.48 -9.84 11.12
N LYS A 102 -10.01 -10.64 10.15
CA LYS A 102 -9.36 -11.94 10.40
C LYS A 102 -7.90 -11.80 10.85
N PHE A 103 -7.27 -10.64 10.65
CA PHE A 103 -5.87 -10.39 11.01
C PHE A 103 -5.71 -9.84 12.44
N ASN A 104 -6.81 -9.41 13.07
CA ASN A 104 -6.83 -8.87 14.44
C ASN A 104 -7.27 -9.92 15.49
N LEU A 105 -7.18 -11.21 15.18
CA LEU A 105 -7.56 -12.34 16.05
C LEU A 105 -6.33 -13.04 16.64
#